data_AF-A0A1G7SSI6-F1
#
_entry.id   AF-A0A1G7SSI6-F1
#
_cell.length_a   1.000
_cell.length_b   1.000
_cell.length_c   1.000
_cell.angle_alpha   90.00
_cell.angle_beta   90.00
_cell.angle_gamma   90.00
#
_symmetry.space_group_name_H-M   'P 1'
#
loop_
_entity.id
_entity.type
_entity.pdbx_description
1 polymer ?
#
loop_
_entity_poly.entity_id
_entity_poly.type
_entity_poly.pdbx_seq_one_letter_code
_entity_poly.pdbx_strand_id
1 'polypeptide(L)'
;MTKSNKNPSENPINGCGCISCILILSAVLLRIGYGLEGLGVSRGVVAGIFIVILIAYVIGIPIVVITFVVKAFKNNTISEEEESLVEESRKGDVEKFKKVIDCPYRYYDTVSSDKLLKDYNESLERGKIEGFIPIIIDVNDALLMDIEFNHKYIEKIRTMRKELIDNASSYEGKRWLDETLKEYQEDSEHYQKILGIPSDKGYEIQKLALEEKYVLLAEVPVSEPWQLLAWFPFSYYNDCPDNKALANVGKYWFEQYGAVPAFIGHNMLWMTVPRPVNDAQSLNLAKEQYAFCPNRFEVSYIQTILQTIHALADSLRKSTVWKFRWEY
;
A
#
# COMPACT_ATOMS: atom_id res chain seq x y z
N MET A 1 35.47 27.67 -17.18
CA MET A 1 34.49 28.73 -16.84
C MET A 1 33.39 28.07 -16.00
N THR A 2 33.60 27.84 -14.70
CA THR A 2 33.30 28.73 -13.55
C THR A 2 31.82 29.09 -13.36
N LYS A 3 31.33 28.75 -12.15
CA LYS A 3 30.13 29.22 -11.42
C LYS A 3 28.79 28.56 -11.81
N SER A 4 27.87 28.26 -10.91
CA SER A 4 27.80 28.34 -9.44
C SER A 4 26.56 27.56 -9.01
N ASN A 5 26.71 26.79 -7.94
CA ASN A 5 25.64 26.27 -7.10
C ASN A 5 24.76 27.43 -6.59
N LYS A 6 23.43 27.26 -6.49
CA LYS A 6 22.55 27.89 -5.49
C LYS A 6 21.08 27.45 -5.64
N ASN A 7 20.61 26.71 -4.63
CA ASN A 7 19.21 26.61 -4.22
C ASN A 7 18.62 27.99 -3.88
N PRO A 8 17.30 28.15 -4.05
CA PRO A 8 16.44 28.88 -3.12
C PRO A 8 15.29 27.95 -2.69
N SER A 9 14.75 27.94 -1.48
CA SER A 9 14.86 28.84 -0.33
C SER A 9 14.30 28.06 0.85
N GLU A 10 15.14 27.75 1.83
CA GLU A 10 14.67 27.48 3.19
C GLU A 10 13.96 28.75 3.68
N ASN A 11 12.73 28.58 4.17
CA ASN A 11 11.98 29.62 4.86
C ASN A 11 12.82 30.17 6.02
N PRO A 12 13.17 31.46 6.05
CA PRO A 12 13.68 32.05 7.28
C PRO A 12 12.51 32.11 8.25
N ILE A 13 12.58 31.29 9.30
CA ILE A 13 11.77 31.42 10.50
C ILE A 13 11.87 32.89 10.94
N ASN A 14 10.75 33.61 10.85
CA ASN A 14 10.62 35.03 11.14
C ASN A 14 10.99 35.33 12.61
N GLY A 15 12.28 35.56 12.87
CA GLY A 15 12.78 36.14 14.13
C GLY A 15 12.44 37.63 14.32
N CYS A 16 11.72 38.24 13.37
CA CYS A 16 11.37 39.67 13.39
C CYS A 16 10.08 39.99 14.18
N GLY A 17 9.31 38.97 14.59
CA GLY A 17 8.07 39.16 15.36
C GLY A 17 8.27 39.69 16.78
N CYS A 18 9.43 39.43 17.40
CA CYS A 18 9.65 39.80 18.81
C CYS A 18 9.88 41.31 19.01
N ILE A 19 10.64 41.97 18.12
CA ILE A 19 11.01 43.39 18.31
C ILE A 19 9.82 44.32 18.01
N SER A 20 9.04 44.02 16.97
CA SER A 20 7.86 44.82 16.61
C SER A 20 6.74 44.68 17.65
N CYS A 21 6.57 43.51 18.27
CA CYS A 21 5.61 43.30 19.35
C CYS A 21 5.99 44.05 20.64
N ILE A 22 7.29 44.17 20.96
CA ILE A 22 7.77 44.92 22.14
C ILE A 22 7.44 46.41 22.01
N LEU A 23 7.66 47.00 20.83
CA LEU A 23 7.37 48.41 20.59
C LEU A 23 5.86 48.69 20.67
N ILE A 24 5.02 47.80 20.14
CA ILE A 24 3.56 47.94 20.21
C ILE A 24 3.06 47.77 21.66
N LEU A 25 3.55 46.78 22.40
CA LEU A 25 3.17 46.60 23.82
C LEU A 25 3.59 47.82 24.66
N SER A 26 4.77 48.36 24.43
CA SER A 26 5.27 49.53 25.16
C SER A 26 4.38 50.77 24.97
N ALA A 27 3.90 51.00 23.74
CA ALA A 27 3.00 52.11 23.42
C ALA A 27 1.60 51.94 24.03
N VAL A 28 1.08 50.71 24.07
CA VAL A 28 -0.21 50.38 24.70
C VAL A 28 -0.13 50.53 26.23
N LEU A 29 0.93 50.01 26.85
CA LEU A 29 1.13 50.13 28.29
C LEU A 29 1.32 51.59 28.72
N LEU A 30 2.06 52.40 27.96
CA LEU A 30 2.19 53.84 28.20
C LEU A 30 0.82 54.54 28.17
N ARG A 31 -0.05 54.24 27.19
CA ARG A 31 -1.41 54.82 27.15
C ARG A 31 -2.28 54.39 28.33
N ILE A 32 -2.18 53.15 28.78
CA ILE A 32 -2.90 52.64 29.96
C ILE A 32 -2.39 53.34 31.23
N GLY A 33 -1.07 53.52 31.37
CA GLY A 33 -0.45 54.25 32.48
C GLY A 33 -0.94 55.71 32.57
N TYR A 34 -0.95 56.43 31.44
CA TYR A 34 -1.49 57.79 31.38
C TYR A 34 -3.00 57.87 31.70
N GLY A 35 -3.78 56.84 31.31
CA GLY A 35 -5.20 56.77 31.63
C GLY A 35 -5.48 56.51 33.13
N LEU A 36 -4.67 55.67 33.78
CA LEU A 36 -4.79 55.36 35.21
C LEU A 36 -4.34 56.52 36.11
N GLU A 37 -3.33 57.29 35.71
CA GLU A 37 -2.95 58.54 36.38
C GLU A 37 -4.08 59.59 36.30
N GLY A 38 -4.82 59.64 35.18
CA GLY A 38 -6.00 60.50 35.03
C GLY A 38 -7.20 60.11 35.91
N LEU A 39 -7.20 58.89 36.45
CA LEU A 39 -8.23 58.37 37.37
C LEU A 39 -7.82 58.45 38.85
N GLY A 40 -6.69 59.11 39.17
CA GLY A 40 -6.24 59.33 40.55
C GLY A 40 -5.47 58.17 41.19
N VAL A 41 -5.03 57.19 40.41
CA VAL A 41 -4.20 56.07 40.90
C VAL A 41 -2.78 56.57 41.20
N SER A 42 -2.22 56.21 42.36
CA SER A 42 -0.90 56.70 42.77
C SER A 42 0.23 56.13 41.88
N ARG A 43 1.24 56.96 41.61
CA ARG A 43 2.39 56.61 40.77
C ARG A 43 3.11 55.33 41.18
N GLY A 44 3.16 55.02 42.47
CA GLY A 44 3.77 53.79 42.99
C GLY A 44 3.01 52.53 42.58
N VAL A 45 1.67 52.58 42.53
CA VAL A 45 0.83 51.46 42.10
C VAL A 45 0.94 51.23 40.59
N VAL A 46 0.95 52.32 39.81
CA VAL A 46 1.17 52.26 38.36
C VAL A 46 2.54 51.62 38.05
N ALA A 47 3.61 52.08 38.70
CA ALA A 47 4.95 51.51 38.53
C ALA A 47 5.02 50.02 38.93
N GLY A 48 4.34 49.61 40.00
CA GLY A 48 4.25 48.21 40.40
C GLY A 48 3.58 47.31 39.36
N ILE A 49 2.47 47.77 38.75
CA ILE A 49 1.78 47.05 37.67
C ILE A 49 2.69 46.91 36.44
N PHE A 50 3.41 47.96 36.06
CA PHE A 50 4.37 47.89 34.95
C PHE A 50 5.47 46.87 35.21
N ILE A 51 6.03 46.83 36.43
CA ILE A 51 7.06 45.85 36.80
C ILE A 51 6.50 44.42 36.74
N VAL A 52 5.29 44.18 37.24
CA VAL A 52 4.65 42.86 37.18
C VAL A 52 4.41 42.42 35.74
N ILE A 53 3.93 43.31 34.87
CA ILE A 53 3.73 43.03 33.44
C ILE A 53 5.06 42.77 32.74
N LEU A 54 6.10 43.54 33.06
CA LEU A 54 7.43 43.39 32.47
C LEU A 54 8.09 42.09 32.91
N ILE A 55 7.93 41.69 34.18
CA ILE A 55 8.36 40.37 34.69
C ILE A 55 7.58 39.25 34.00
N ALA A 56 6.25 39.37 33.87
CA ALA A 56 5.42 38.38 33.17
C ALA A 56 5.83 38.23 31.69
N TYR A 57 6.26 39.32 31.04
CA TYR A 57 6.71 39.32 29.64
C TYR A 57 8.14 38.76 29.49
N VAL A 58 9.07 39.23 30.33
CA VAL A 58 10.49 38.84 30.30
C VAL A 58 10.69 37.39 30.76
N ILE A 59 9.86 36.89 31.68
CA ILE A 59 9.97 35.51 32.19
C ILE A 59 8.98 34.58 31.48
N GLY A 60 7.74 35.02 31.25
CA GLY A 60 6.68 34.17 30.69
C GLY A 60 6.91 33.80 29.23
N ILE A 61 7.40 34.72 28.39
CA ILE A 61 7.65 34.42 26.97
C ILE A 61 8.79 33.41 26.79
N PRO A 62 9.96 33.57 27.43
CA PRO A 62 11.00 32.55 27.36
C PRO A 62 10.54 31.18 27.86
N ILE A 63 9.74 31.12 28.93
CA ILE A 63 9.20 29.84 29.42
C ILE A 63 8.30 29.18 28.37
N VAL A 64 7.40 29.93 27.73
CA VAL A 64 6.51 29.38 26.69
C VAL A 64 7.31 28.92 25.47
N VAL A 65 8.30 29.71 25.03
CA VAL A 65 9.18 29.37 23.91
C VAL A 65 10.01 28.13 24.24
N ILE A 66 10.64 28.07 25.41
CA ILE A 66 11.42 26.91 25.87
C ILE A 66 10.51 25.68 25.96
N THR A 67 9.31 25.80 26.51
CA THR A 67 8.37 24.68 26.62
C THR A 67 7.93 24.18 25.24
N PHE A 68 7.66 25.09 24.30
CA PHE A 68 7.33 24.75 22.93
C PHE A 68 8.51 24.05 22.22
N VAL A 69 9.71 24.59 22.36
CA VAL A 69 10.94 24.03 21.78
C VAL A 69 11.23 22.65 22.38
N VAL A 70 11.17 22.49 23.70
CA VAL A 70 11.35 21.19 24.39
C VAL A 70 10.29 20.19 23.93
N LYS A 71 9.03 20.62 23.76
CA LYS A 71 7.96 19.75 23.25
C LYS A 71 8.20 19.35 21.79
N ALA A 72 8.66 20.28 20.95
CA ALA A 72 8.98 20.00 19.55
C ALA A 72 10.18 19.06 19.42
N PHE A 73 11.25 19.27 20.19
CA PHE A 73 12.39 18.36 20.26
C PHE A 73 11.98 16.97 20.75
N LYS A 74 11.20 16.89 21.83
CA LYS A 74 10.71 15.61 22.35
C LYS A 74 9.87 14.86 21.32
N ASN A 75 8.96 15.56 20.62
CA ASN A 75 8.16 14.96 19.56
C ASN A 75 9.03 14.48 18.38
N ASN A 76 10.06 15.25 18.00
CA ASN A 76 10.97 14.87 16.91
C ASN A 76 11.84 13.65 17.29
N THR A 77 12.32 13.59 18.53
CA THR A 77 13.06 12.42 19.03
C THR A 77 12.17 11.18 19.07
N ILE A 78 10.92 11.31 19.53
CA ILE A 78 9.94 10.20 19.51
C ILE A 78 9.70 9.73 18.07
N SER A 79 9.54 10.65 17.11
CA SER A 79 9.36 10.24 15.71
C SER A 79 10.58 9.57 15.10
N GLU A 80 11.80 10.02 15.42
CA GLU A 80 13.05 9.39 14.97
C GLU A 80 13.21 7.98 15.57
N GLU A 81 12.89 7.80 16.86
CA GLU A 81 12.90 6.49 17.52
C GLU A 81 11.85 5.55 16.91
N GLU A 82 10.62 6.02 16.70
CA GLU A 82 9.55 5.25 16.04
C GLU A 82 9.93 4.84 14.61
N GLU A 83 10.52 5.76 13.82
CA GLU A 83 10.98 5.48 12.46
C GLU A 83 12.11 4.44 12.44
N SER A 84 13.05 4.52 13.39
CA SER A 84 14.14 3.56 13.52
C SER A 84 13.66 2.14 13.88
N LEU A 85 12.66 2.01 14.76
CA LEU A 85 12.07 0.73 15.14
C LEU A 85 11.27 0.10 13.99
N VAL A 86 10.55 0.93 13.23
CA VAL A 86 9.87 0.47 12.00
C VAL A 86 10.90 -0.04 11.00
N GLU A 87 11.99 0.69 10.78
CA GLU A 87 13.02 0.28 9.82
C GLU A 87 13.74 -1.02 10.24
N GLU A 88 14.02 -1.21 11.53
CA GLU A 88 14.60 -2.45 12.05
C GLU A 88 13.64 -3.64 11.91
N SER A 89 12.35 -3.45 12.22
CA SER A 89 11.31 -4.45 11.98
C SER A 89 11.23 -4.83 10.50
N ARG A 90 11.27 -3.84 9.60
CA ARG A 90 11.22 -4.06 8.15
C ARG A 90 12.42 -4.83 7.63
N LYS A 91 13.64 -4.52 8.10
CA LYS A 91 14.84 -5.31 7.76
C LYS A 91 14.68 -6.76 8.21
N GLY A 92 14.11 -6.96 9.40
CA GLY A 92 13.74 -8.30 9.89
C GLY A 92 12.78 -9.03 8.95
N ASP A 93 11.77 -8.36 8.43
CA ASP A 93 10.80 -8.95 7.49
C ASP A 93 11.43 -9.24 6.13
N VAL A 94 12.27 -8.37 5.58
CA VAL A 94 13.00 -8.64 4.34
C VAL A 94 13.87 -9.90 4.45
N GLU A 95 14.57 -10.09 5.58
CA GLU A 95 15.37 -11.31 5.82
C GLU A 95 14.50 -12.57 5.94
N LYS A 96 13.29 -12.46 6.47
CA LYS A 96 12.30 -13.55 6.49
C LYS A 96 11.81 -13.86 5.07
N PHE A 97 11.40 -12.85 4.31
CA PHE A 97 10.97 -13.00 2.93
C PHE A 97 12.05 -13.65 2.07
N LYS A 98 13.31 -13.22 2.20
CA LYS A 98 14.45 -13.83 1.51
C LYS A 98 14.52 -15.35 1.68
N LYS A 99 14.32 -15.84 2.91
CA LYS A 99 14.31 -17.29 3.20
C LYS A 99 13.13 -18.00 2.55
N VAL A 100 11.96 -17.35 2.53
CA VAL A 100 10.75 -17.91 1.94
C VAL A 100 10.87 -17.91 0.43
N ILE A 101 11.05 -16.75 -0.22
CA ILE A 101 11.07 -16.62 -1.69
C ILE A 101 12.17 -17.45 -2.34
N ASP A 102 13.31 -17.65 -1.66
CA ASP A 102 14.36 -18.58 -2.07
C ASP A 102 14.85 -18.36 -3.52
N CYS A 103 14.98 -17.10 -3.93
CA CYS A 103 15.43 -16.68 -5.26
C CYS A 103 16.10 -15.30 -5.21
N PRO A 104 16.84 -14.89 -6.27
CA PRO A 104 17.37 -13.54 -6.36
C PRO A 104 16.26 -12.48 -6.30
N TYR A 105 16.55 -11.34 -5.69
CA TYR A 105 15.59 -10.25 -5.57
C TYR A 105 16.28 -8.89 -5.50
N ARG A 106 15.51 -7.82 -5.75
CA ARG A 106 15.89 -6.43 -5.46
C ARG A 106 14.86 -5.83 -4.51
N TYR A 107 15.34 -5.12 -3.50
CA TYR A 107 14.49 -4.45 -2.50
C TYR A 107 14.32 -2.96 -2.85
N TYR A 108 13.12 -2.45 -2.62
CA TYR A 108 12.72 -1.06 -2.82
C TYR A 108 12.09 -0.57 -1.52
N ASP A 109 12.60 0.53 -0.95
CA ASP A 109 12.18 1.08 0.35
C ASP A 109 11.26 2.30 0.23
N THR A 110 11.45 3.15 -0.77
CA THR A 110 10.62 4.34 -1.05
C THR A 110 10.80 4.82 -2.49
N VAL A 111 10.51 3.96 -3.46
CA VAL A 111 10.78 4.30 -4.85
C VAL A 111 9.50 4.75 -5.54
N SER A 112 9.59 5.86 -6.28
CA SER A 112 8.58 6.26 -7.27
C SER A 112 8.17 5.03 -8.07
N SER A 113 6.87 4.74 -8.09
CA SER A 113 6.28 3.60 -8.81
C SER A 113 6.81 3.46 -10.23
N ASP A 114 7.18 4.57 -10.89
CA ASP A 114 7.79 4.60 -12.22
C ASP A 114 9.11 3.84 -12.32
N LYS A 115 10.03 4.00 -11.35
CA LYS A 115 11.31 3.28 -11.38
C LYS A 115 11.12 1.79 -11.12
N LEU A 116 10.26 1.42 -10.18
CA LEU A 116 9.95 0.01 -9.91
C LEU A 116 9.36 -0.66 -11.16
N LEU A 117 8.37 -0.03 -11.79
CA LEU A 117 7.73 -0.55 -13.00
C LEU A 117 8.70 -0.62 -14.17
N LYS A 118 9.62 0.34 -14.29
CA LYS A 118 10.72 0.28 -15.27
C LYS A 118 11.59 -0.95 -15.03
N ASP A 119 12.07 -1.14 -13.81
CA ASP A 119 12.94 -2.28 -13.45
C ASP A 119 12.21 -3.63 -13.59
N TYR A 120 10.91 -3.68 -13.31
CA TYR A 120 10.04 -4.83 -13.55
C TYR A 120 9.95 -5.17 -15.04
N ASN A 121 9.69 -4.19 -15.90
CA ASN A 121 9.64 -4.38 -17.36
C ASN A 121 11.00 -4.81 -17.94
N GLU A 122 12.10 -4.24 -17.48
CA GLU A 122 13.45 -4.68 -17.86
C GLU A 122 13.70 -6.13 -17.42
N SER A 123 13.21 -6.52 -16.24
CA SER A 123 13.30 -7.89 -15.75
C SER A 123 12.42 -8.86 -16.52
N LEU A 124 11.28 -8.43 -17.06
CA LEU A 124 10.45 -9.26 -17.95
C LEU A 124 11.21 -9.61 -19.24
N GLU A 125 11.93 -8.67 -19.83
CA GLU A 125 12.73 -8.92 -21.03
C GLU A 125 13.97 -9.77 -20.73
N ARG A 126 14.67 -9.48 -19.62
CA ARG A 126 15.83 -10.26 -19.19
C ARG A 126 15.47 -11.69 -18.81
N GLY A 127 14.35 -11.89 -18.13
CA GLY A 127 13.88 -13.20 -17.68
C GLY A 127 13.66 -14.20 -18.81
N LYS A 128 13.26 -13.72 -20.00
CA LYS A 128 13.16 -14.54 -21.22
C LYS A 128 14.49 -15.13 -21.68
N ILE A 129 15.61 -14.46 -21.35
CA ILE A 129 16.97 -14.86 -21.75
C ILE A 129 17.63 -15.65 -20.61
N GLU A 130 17.47 -15.20 -19.37
CA GLU A 130 18.17 -15.74 -18.20
C GLU A 130 17.40 -16.88 -17.49
N GLY A 131 16.14 -17.14 -17.87
CA GLY A 131 15.38 -18.29 -17.37
C GLY A 131 14.71 -18.04 -16.00
N PHE A 132 14.07 -16.88 -15.83
CA PHE A 132 13.27 -16.58 -14.65
C PHE A 132 12.03 -15.75 -15.03
N ILE A 133 11.04 -15.69 -14.14
CA ILE A 133 9.87 -14.81 -14.28
C ILE A 133 9.86 -13.82 -13.11
N PRO A 134 9.83 -12.50 -13.35
CA PRO A 134 9.80 -11.51 -12.28
C PRO A 134 8.41 -11.38 -11.65
N ILE A 135 8.37 -11.13 -10.35
CA ILE A 135 7.15 -10.79 -9.61
C ILE A 135 7.44 -9.72 -8.55
N ILE A 136 6.48 -8.83 -8.31
CA ILE A 136 6.56 -7.83 -7.26
C ILE A 136 5.87 -8.38 -6.01
N ILE A 137 6.52 -8.33 -4.85
CA ILE A 137 5.98 -8.81 -3.58
C ILE A 137 5.99 -7.67 -2.57
N ASP A 138 4.84 -7.33 -1.98
CA ASP A 138 4.76 -6.40 -0.85
C ASP A 138 5.44 -7.00 0.38
N VAL A 139 6.35 -6.25 0.99
CA VAL A 139 6.98 -6.67 2.24
C VAL A 139 6.03 -6.34 3.38
N ASN A 140 5.19 -7.32 3.72
CA ASN A 140 4.18 -7.21 4.76
C ASN A 140 4.31 -8.39 5.72
N ASP A 141 4.42 -8.11 7.02
CA ASP A 141 4.58 -9.13 8.06
C ASP A 141 3.40 -10.09 8.12
N ALA A 142 2.21 -9.63 7.75
CA ALA A 142 1.03 -10.48 7.76
C ALA A 142 1.04 -11.52 6.62
N LEU A 143 1.84 -11.34 5.55
CA LEU A 143 2.15 -12.42 4.59
C LEU A 143 3.00 -13.54 5.18
N LEU A 144 3.65 -13.26 6.31
CA LEU A 144 4.59 -14.15 6.98
C LEU A 144 4.01 -14.74 8.26
N MET A 145 2.78 -14.37 8.65
CA MET A 145 2.21 -14.68 9.96
C MET A 145 2.14 -16.20 10.22
N ASP A 146 1.80 -16.98 9.19
CA ASP A 146 1.68 -18.43 9.26
C ASP A 146 2.94 -19.18 8.80
N ILE A 147 4.07 -18.48 8.67
CA ILE A 147 5.34 -19.06 8.25
C ILE A 147 6.27 -19.23 9.45
N GLU A 148 6.62 -20.47 9.76
CA GLU A 148 7.70 -20.75 10.70
C GLU A 148 9.08 -20.62 10.01
N PHE A 149 9.97 -19.81 10.56
CA PHE A 149 11.30 -19.56 9.98
C PHE A 149 12.37 -20.55 10.45
N ASN A 150 12.04 -21.85 10.48
CA ASN A 150 12.98 -22.93 10.76
C ASN A 150 13.29 -23.76 9.49
N HIS A 151 14.44 -24.44 9.48
CA HIS A 151 14.89 -25.19 8.30
C HIS A 151 13.86 -26.22 7.81
N LYS A 152 13.19 -26.92 8.73
CA LYS A 152 12.21 -27.96 8.39
C LYS A 152 10.99 -27.36 7.66
N TYR A 153 10.53 -26.19 8.08
CA TYR A 153 9.39 -25.52 7.47
C TYR A 153 9.74 -24.93 6.09
N ILE A 154 10.93 -24.34 5.93
CA ILE A 154 11.41 -23.86 4.62
C ILE A 154 11.53 -25.02 3.62
N GLU A 155 12.04 -26.19 4.04
CA GLU A 155 12.05 -27.39 3.20
C GLU A 155 10.64 -27.89 2.84
N LYS A 156 9.68 -27.76 3.76
CA LYS A 156 8.27 -28.05 3.49
C LYS A 156 7.71 -27.12 2.41
N ILE A 157 8.04 -25.82 2.46
CA ILE A 157 7.64 -24.86 1.41
C ILE A 157 8.25 -25.27 0.07
N ARG A 158 9.55 -25.58 0.01
CA ARG A 158 10.22 -26.05 -1.21
C ARG A 158 9.56 -27.30 -1.81
N THR A 159 9.24 -28.27 -0.95
CA THR A 159 8.56 -29.51 -1.35
C THR A 159 7.17 -29.20 -1.89
N MET A 160 6.39 -28.40 -1.17
CA MET A 160 5.04 -27.99 -1.58
C MET A 160 5.05 -27.23 -2.91
N ARG A 161 6.00 -26.31 -3.16
CA ARG A 161 6.15 -25.62 -4.45
C ARG A 161 6.23 -26.60 -5.60
N LYS A 162 7.13 -27.58 -5.45
CA LYS A 162 7.36 -28.60 -6.47
C LYS A 162 6.11 -29.44 -6.69
N GLU A 163 5.47 -29.89 -5.61
CA GLU A 163 4.23 -30.67 -5.70
C GLU A 163 3.08 -29.89 -6.36
N LEU A 164 2.91 -28.62 -6.03
CA LEU A 164 1.90 -27.76 -6.64
C LEU A 164 2.17 -27.55 -8.13
N ILE A 165 3.42 -27.31 -8.52
CA ILE A 165 3.81 -27.16 -9.93
C ILE A 165 3.61 -28.47 -10.69
N ASP A 166 4.13 -29.58 -10.17
CA ASP A 166 4.11 -30.88 -10.84
C ASP A 166 2.67 -31.41 -11.01
N ASN A 167 1.77 -31.08 -10.09
CA ASN A 167 0.38 -31.59 -10.10
C ASN A 167 -0.66 -30.57 -10.60
N ALA A 168 -0.25 -29.36 -11.00
CA ALA A 168 -1.20 -28.34 -11.43
C ALA A 168 -1.94 -28.76 -12.71
N SER A 169 -3.26 -28.59 -12.70
CA SER A 169 -4.15 -28.99 -13.78
C SER A 169 -5.12 -27.87 -14.15
N SER A 170 -5.06 -27.49 -15.43
CA SER A 170 -5.98 -26.54 -16.06
C SER A 170 -7.43 -27.01 -15.98
N TYR A 171 -7.67 -28.32 -16.17
CA TYR A 171 -8.99 -28.92 -15.99
C TYR A 171 -9.50 -28.77 -14.55
N GLU A 172 -8.65 -29.07 -13.56
CA GLU A 172 -9.04 -28.94 -12.15
C GLU A 172 -9.26 -27.47 -11.77
N GLY A 173 -8.52 -26.53 -12.37
CA GLY A 173 -8.72 -25.09 -12.19
C GLY A 173 -10.09 -24.64 -12.67
N LYS A 174 -10.46 -25.02 -13.90
CA LYS A 174 -11.80 -24.72 -14.43
C LYS A 174 -12.91 -25.39 -13.64
N ARG A 175 -12.70 -26.66 -13.26
CA ARG A 175 -13.65 -27.43 -12.47
C ARG A 175 -13.92 -26.76 -11.12
N TRP A 176 -12.87 -26.35 -10.41
CA TRP A 176 -12.98 -25.63 -9.14
C TRP A 176 -13.81 -24.35 -9.30
N LEU A 177 -13.50 -23.53 -10.31
CA LEU A 177 -14.27 -22.30 -10.60
C LEU A 177 -15.76 -22.58 -10.86
N ASP A 178 -16.07 -23.64 -11.62
CA ASP A 178 -17.44 -24.01 -11.96
C ASP A 178 -18.21 -24.59 -10.76
N GLU A 179 -17.56 -25.36 -9.90
CA GLU A 179 -18.15 -25.92 -8.69
C GLU A 179 -18.42 -24.80 -7.67
N THR A 180 -17.44 -23.94 -7.39
CA THR A 180 -17.60 -22.78 -6.50
C THR A 180 -18.66 -21.80 -7.00
N LEU A 181 -18.71 -21.53 -8.31
CA LEU A 181 -19.75 -20.66 -8.86
C LEU A 181 -21.16 -21.26 -8.69
N LYS A 182 -21.31 -22.59 -8.80
CA LYS A 182 -22.61 -23.25 -8.61
C LYS A 182 -23.09 -23.11 -7.18
N GLU A 183 -22.20 -23.24 -6.19
CA GLU A 183 -22.52 -23.04 -4.78
C GLU A 183 -23.10 -21.63 -4.55
N TYR A 184 -22.47 -20.59 -5.12
CA TYR A 184 -23.02 -19.22 -5.04
C TYR A 184 -24.34 -19.03 -5.78
N GLN A 185 -24.62 -19.85 -6.81
CA GLN A 185 -25.89 -19.80 -7.55
C GLN A 185 -27.04 -20.46 -6.80
N GLU A 186 -26.79 -21.23 -5.72
CA GLU A 186 -27.85 -21.85 -4.92
C GLU A 186 -28.69 -20.80 -4.18
N ASP A 187 -28.08 -19.72 -3.69
CA ASP A 187 -28.79 -18.53 -3.23
C ASP A 187 -29.16 -17.66 -4.44
N SER A 188 -30.23 -18.05 -5.13
CA SER A 188 -30.65 -17.39 -6.36
C SER A 188 -30.96 -15.89 -6.17
N GLU A 189 -31.48 -15.46 -5.03
CA GLU A 189 -31.80 -14.05 -4.80
C GLU A 189 -30.52 -13.22 -4.64
N HIS A 190 -29.60 -13.70 -3.81
CA HIS A 190 -28.29 -13.07 -3.64
C HIS A 190 -27.50 -13.06 -4.95
N TYR A 191 -27.46 -14.19 -5.64
CA TYR A 191 -26.74 -14.31 -6.90
C TYR A 191 -27.29 -13.38 -7.97
N GLN A 192 -28.61 -13.21 -8.10
CA GLN A 192 -29.18 -12.27 -9.07
C GLN A 192 -28.79 -10.82 -8.76
N LYS A 193 -28.71 -10.46 -7.47
CA LYS A 193 -28.25 -9.13 -7.04
C LYS A 193 -26.78 -8.89 -7.43
N ILE A 194 -25.92 -9.87 -7.20
CA ILE A 194 -24.49 -9.80 -7.56
C ILE A 194 -24.28 -9.92 -9.07
N LEU A 195 -25.09 -10.70 -9.78
CA LEU A 195 -25.03 -10.79 -11.24
C LEU A 195 -25.31 -9.42 -11.87
N GLY A 196 -26.33 -8.72 -11.36
CA GLY A 196 -26.75 -7.42 -11.85
C GLY A 196 -27.26 -7.44 -13.30
N ILE A 197 -27.40 -6.26 -13.89
CA ILE A 197 -27.81 -6.09 -15.29
C ILE A 197 -26.61 -5.68 -16.17
N PRO A 198 -26.64 -5.98 -17.48
CA PRO A 198 -25.65 -5.47 -18.43
C PRO A 198 -25.38 -3.98 -18.24
N SER A 199 -24.09 -3.63 -18.21
CA SER A 199 -23.61 -2.29 -17.86
C SER A 199 -22.47 -1.89 -18.80
N ASP A 200 -22.37 -0.60 -19.10
CA ASP A 200 -21.26 0.05 -19.82
C ASP A 200 -20.42 0.95 -18.91
N LYS A 201 -20.66 0.88 -17.59
CA LYS A 201 -20.03 1.71 -16.55
C LYS A 201 -18.72 1.14 -16.00
N GLY A 202 -18.22 0.04 -16.56
CA GLY A 202 -16.93 -0.53 -16.22
C GLY A 202 -15.80 0.42 -16.62
N TYR A 203 -14.79 0.50 -15.76
CA TYR A 203 -13.57 1.29 -15.99
C TYR A 203 -12.43 0.43 -16.54
N GLU A 204 -11.46 1.10 -17.12
CA GLU A 204 -10.29 0.51 -17.76
C GLU A 204 -9.08 0.53 -16.82
N ILE A 205 -8.35 -0.59 -16.74
CA ILE A 205 -7.06 -0.71 -16.03
C ILE A 205 -6.01 -1.25 -16.99
N GLN A 206 -5.17 -0.36 -17.52
CA GLN A 206 -4.13 -0.71 -18.51
C GLN A 206 -2.73 -0.85 -17.93
N LYS A 207 -2.52 -0.38 -16.69
CA LYS A 207 -1.20 -0.30 -16.08
C LYS A 207 -1.25 -0.75 -14.64
N LEU A 208 -0.20 -1.46 -14.23
CA LEU A 208 0.09 -1.68 -12.83
C LEU A 208 0.38 -0.31 -12.21
N ALA A 209 -0.34 0.03 -11.15
CA ALA A 209 -0.16 1.25 -10.38
C ALA A 209 -0.05 0.81 -8.92
N LEU A 210 1.20 0.76 -8.44
CA LEU A 210 1.56 0.32 -7.11
C LEU A 210 1.72 1.54 -6.20
N GLU A 211 1.15 1.46 -5.00
CA GLU A 211 1.24 2.49 -3.95
C GLU A 211 2.05 1.97 -2.75
N GLU A 212 2.42 0.69 -2.79
CA GLU A 212 3.18 -0.02 -1.79
C GLU A 212 4.60 0.55 -1.68
N LYS A 213 5.01 0.86 -0.46
CA LYS A 213 6.29 1.53 -0.19
C LYS A 213 7.46 0.56 -0.20
N TYR A 214 7.22 -0.64 0.34
CA TYR A 214 8.25 -1.64 0.62
C TYR A 214 7.98 -2.88 -0.22
N VAL A 215 8.77 -3.11 -1.25
CA VAL A 215 8.53 -4.25 -2.15
C VAL A 215 9.82 -4.97 -2.53
N LEU A 216 9.67 -6.24 -2.86
CA LEU A 216 10.68 -7.08 -3.47
C LEU A 216 10.32 -7.30 -4.94
N LEU A 217 11.26 -7.01 -5.83
CA LEU A 217 11.22 -7.52 -7.20
C LEU A 217 11.99 -8.84 -7.21
N ALA A 218 11.28 -9.97 -7.15
CA ALA A 218 11.85 -11.31 -7.10
C ALA A 218 12.00 -11.89 -8.50
N GLU A 219 13.11 -12.60 -8.75
CA GLU A 219 13.47 -13.24 -10.02
C GLU A 219 13.29 -14.75 -9.87
N VAL A 220 12.06 -15.22 -10.05
CA VAL A 220 11.67 -16.58 -9.70
C VAL A 220 12.10 -17.56 -10.79
N PRO A 221 12.87 -18.63 -10.48
CA PRO A 221 13.41 -19.56 -11.48
C PRO A 221 12.37 -20.60 -11.90
N VAL A 222 11.28 -20.14 -12.50
CA VAL A 222 10.18 -20.97 -13.02
C VAL A 222 10.10 -20.88 -14.55
N SER A 223 9.63 -21.97 -15.16
CA SER A 223 9.52 -22.10 -16.62
C SER A 223 8.29 -21.43 -17.21
N GLU A 224 7.19 -21.36 -16.44
CA GLU A 224 5.92 -20.80 -16.90
C GLU A 224 5.40 -19.78 -15.89
N PRO A 225 4.83 -18.64 -16.32
CA PRO A 225 4.44 -17.57 -15.41
C PRO A 225 3.39 -17.95 -14.36
N TRP A 226 2.47 -18.87 -14.66
CA TRP A 226 1.46 -19.31 -13.68
C TRP A 226 2.07 -20.01 -12.46
N GLN A 227 3.28 -20.57 -12.60
CA GLN A 227 4.01 -21.25 -11.52
C GLN A 227 4.37 -20.29 -10.37
N LEU A 228 4.34 -18.98 -10.61
CA LEU A 228 4.49 -17.96 -9.56
C LEU A 228 3.46 -18.13 -8.42
N LEU A 229 2.22 -18.56 -8.72
CA LEU A 229 1.20 -18.80 -7.69
C LEU A 229 1.48 -20.04 -6.84
N ALA A 230 2.21 -21.02 -7.39
CA ALA A 230 2.70 -22.15 -6.62
C ALA A 230 3.99 -21.81 -5.84
N TRP A 231 4.74 -20.80 -6.31
CA TRP A 231 6.01 -20.38 -5.72
C TRP A 231 5.81 -19.65 -4.38
N PHE A 232 4.78 -18.80 -4.29
CA PHE A 232 4.49 -18.06 -3.07
C PHE A 232 3.11 -18.45 -2.52
N PRO A 233 3.04 -19.32 -1.50
CA PRO A 233 1.77 -19.75 -0.92
C PRO A 233 1.13 -18.59 -0.17
N PHE A 234 -0.03 -18.13 -0.64
CA PHE A 234 -0.68 -16.90 -0.18
C PHE A 234 -2.17 -17.13 0.22
N SER A 235 -2.55 -18.36 0.55
CA SER A 235 -3.96 -18.77 0.71
C SER A 235 -4.56 -18.64 2.12
N TYR A 236 -4.16 -17.66 2.93
CA TYR A 236 -4.46 -17.66 4.38
C TYR A 236 -5.65 -16.77 4.81
N TYR A 237 -6.41 -16.23 3.86
CA TYR A 237 -7.55 -15.33 4.12
C TYR A 237 -8.86 -16.07 3.89
N ASN A 238 -9.92 -15.68 4.62
CA ASN A 238 -11.19 -16.41 4.73
C ASN A 238 -11.64 -17.10 3.43
N ASP A 239 -11.86 -16.31 2.37
CA ASP A 239 -12.34 -16.81 1.07
C ASP A 239 -11.24 -16.84 0.00
N CYS A 240 -9.97 -16.79 0.41
CA CYS A 240 -8.85 -16.98 -0.50
C CYS A 240 -8.77 -18.45 -0.89
N PRO A 241 -8.73 -18.79 -2.19
CA PRO A 241 -8.58 -20.18 -2.62
C PRO A 241 -7.32 -20.79 -2.02
N ASP A 242 -7.38 -22.07 -1.65
CA ASP A 242 -6.20 -22.78 -1.15
C ASP A 242 -5.07 -22.82 -2.20
N ASN A 243 -3.84 -23.11 -1.78
CA ASN A 243 -2.68 -23.11 -2.68
C ASN A 243 -2.84 -24.03 -3.91
N LYS A 244 -3.58 -25.13 -3.79
CA LYS A 244 -3.84 -26.04 -4.91
C LYS A 244 -4.81 -25.41 -5.91
N ALA A 245 -5.88 -24.80 -5.42
CA ALA A 245 -6.83 -24.05 -6.23
C ALA A 245 -6.15 -22.86 -6.91
N LEU A 246 -5.32 -22.08 -6.20
CA LEU A 246 -4.53 -20.98 -6.76
C LEU A 246 -3.67 -21.43 -7.94
N ALA A 247 -2.88 -22.51 -7.76
CA ALA A 247 -2.02 -23.02 -8.82
C ALA A 247 -2.82 -23.52 -10.04
N ASN A 248 -3.90 -24.27 -9.80
CA ASN A 248 -4.76 -24.81 -10.86
C ASN A 248 -5.49 -23.72 -11.65
N VAL A 249 -6.10 -22.75 -10.95
CA VAL A 249 -6.81 -21.62 -11.57
C VAL A 249 -5.82 -20.72 -12.30
N GLY A 250 -4.64 -20.45 -11.71
CA GLY A 250 -3.58 -19.70 -12.36
C GLY A 250 -3.14 -20.34 -13.68
N LYS A 251 -2.95 -21.67 -13.69
CA LYS A 251 -2.61 -22.43 -14.89
C LYS A 251 -3.71 -22.34 -15.95
N TYR A 252 -4.96 -22.57 -15.55
CA TYR A 252 -6.12 -22.41 -16.44
C TYR A 252 -6.18 -21.01 -17.06
N TRP A 253 -6.08 -19.94 -16.26
CA TRP A 253 -6.14 -18.57 -16.75
C TRP A 253 -4.94 -18.19 -17.61
N PHE A 254 -3.76 -18.72 -17.32
CA PHE A 254 -2.60 -18.57 -18.20
C PHE A 254 -2.85 -19.21 -19.57
N GLU A 255 -3.32 -20.45 -19.62
CA GLU A 255 -3.59 -21.16 -20.87
C GLU A 255 -4.75 -20.52 -21.67
N GLN A 256 -5.81 -20.08 -20.99
CA GLN A 256 -7.00 -19.52 -21.66
C GLN A 256 -6.87 -18.04 -22.04
N TYR A 257 -6.23 -17.24 -21.19
CA TYR A 257 -6.24 -15.78 -21.30
C TYR A 257 -4.84 -15.16 -21.35
N GLY A 258 -3.78 -15.94 -21.15
CA GLY A 258 -2.42 -15.43 -21.02
C GLY A 258 -2.19 -14.67 -19.71
N ALA A 259 -2.97 -14.97 -18.67
CA ALA A 259 -2.86 -14.28 -17.38
C ALA A 259 -1.55 -14.62 -16.65
N VAL A 260 -0.84 -13.59 -16.20
CA VAL A 260 0.45 -13.68 -15.53
C VAL A 260 0.39 -12.98 -14.18
N PRO A 261 0.69 -13.64 -13.05
CA PRO A 261 0.87 -12.98 -11.76
C PRO A 261 1.96 -11.92 -11.85
N ALA A 262 1.65 -10.70 -11.43
CA ALA A 262 2.56 -9.56 -11.49
C ALA A 262 2.86 -8.98 -10.10
N PHE A 263 1.90 -9.06 -9.18
CA PHE A 263 2.05 -8.56 -7.82
C PHE A 263 1.33 -9.46 -6.82
N ILE A 264 1.98 -9.73 -5.68
CA ILE A 264 1.41 -10.38 -4.50
C ILE A 264 1.62 -9.46 -3.30
N GLY A 265 0.55 -9.20 -2.56
CA GLY A 265 0.61 -8.50 -1.28
C GLY A 265 -0.26 -9.16 -0.24
N HIS A 266 -0.30 -8.60 0.98
CA HIS A 266 -0.96 -9.19 2.15
C HIS A 266 -2.33 -9.79 1.91
N ASN A 267 -3.21 -9.14 1.15
CA ASN A 267 -4.52 -9.68 0.84
C ASN A 267 -4.84 -9.53 -0.64
N MET A 268 -3.80 -9.43 -1.47
CA MET A 268 -3.90 -8.93 -2.83
C MET A 268 -3.13 -9.80 -3.81
N LEU A 269 -3.78 -10.11 -4.93
CA LEU A 269 -3.14 -10.71 -6.10
C LEU A 269 -3.47 -9.86 -7.31
N TRP A 270 -2.47 -9.38 -8.03
CA TRP A 270 -2.70 -8.73 -9.32
C TRP A 270 -2.08 -9.54 -10.44
N MET A 271 -2.82 -9.67 -11.53
CA MET A 271 -2.40 -10.37 -12.73
C MET A 271 -2.46 -9.42 -13.93
N THR A 272 -1.64 -9.68 -14.93
CA THR A 272 -1.67 -8.98 -16.22
C THR A 272 -2.03 -9.94 -17.34
N VAL A 273 -2.69 -9.45 -18.38
CA VAL A 273 -2.96 -10.20 -19.61
C VAL A 273 -2.41 -9.45 -20.82
N PRO A 274 -2.00 -10.15 -21.89
CA PRO A 274 -1.41 -9.52 -23.07
C PRO A 274 -2.38 -8.59 -23.80
N ARG A 275 -3.69 -8.82 -23.69
CA ARG A 275 -4.75 -7.99 -24.25
C ARG A 275 -6.05 -8.18 -23.46
N PRO A 276 -6.96 -7.19 -23.47
CA PRO A 276 -8.29 -7.38 -22.91
C PRO A 276 -9.02 -8.55 -23.57
N VAL A 277 -9.91 -9.20 -22.80
CA VAL A 277 -10.78 -10.27 -23.32
C VAL A 277 -11.83 -9.70 -24.26
N ASN A 278 -12.37 -10.53 -25.17
CA ASN A 278 -13.46 -10.08 -26.04
C ASN A 278 -14.81 -10.12 -25.30
N ASP A 279 -15.84 -9.52 -25.92
CA ASP A 279 -17.20 -9.46 -25.38
C ASP A 279 -17.80 -10.84 -25.08
N ALA A 280 -17.45 -11.86 -25.87
CA ALA A 280 -17.97 -13.22 -25.67
C ALA A 280 -17.35 -13.91 -24.44
N GLN A 281 -16.12 -13.55 -24.08
CA GLN A 281 -15.38 -14.12 -22.95
C GLN A 281 -15.60 -13.33 -21.66
N SER A 282 -15.86 -12.02 -21.75
CA SER A 282 -15.83 -11.12 -20.60
C SER A 282 -16.80 -11.49 -19.48
N LEU A 283 -18.03 -11.91 -19.82
CA LEU A 283 -19.02 -12.32 -18.83
C LEU A 283 -18.63 -13.64 -18.13
N ASN A 284 -18.05 -14.58 -18.87
CA ASN A 284 -17.60 -15.84 -18.29
C ASN A 284 -16.42 -15.62 -17.35
N LEU A 285 -15.42 -14.83 -17.78
CA LEU A 285 -14.30 -14.47 -16.93
C LEU A 285 -14.75 -13.67 -15.70
N ALA A 286 -15.74 -12.79 -15.81
CA ALA A 286 -16.27 -12.07 -14.65
C ALA A 286 -16.91 -13.02 -13.62
N LYS A 287 -17.62 -14.05 -14.08
CA LYS A 287 -18.16 -15.11 -13.22
C LYS A 287 -17.06 -15.94 -12.57
N GLU A 288 -16.02 -16.29 -13.32
CA GLU A 288 -14.84 -16.97 -12.79
C GLU A 288 -14.14 -16.12 -11.71
N GLN A 289 -13.96 -14.81 -11.94
CA GLN A 289 -13.38 -13.91 -10.94
C GLN A 289 -14.26 -13.72 -9.71
N TYR A 290 -15.59 -13.78 -9.84
CA TYR A 290 -16.50 -13.82 -8.69
C TYR A 290 -16.32 -15.12 -7.88
N ALA A 291 -16.28 -16.27 -8.55
CA ALA A 291 -16.03 -17.55 -7.89
C ALA A 291 -14.68 -17.58 -7.15
N PHE A 292 -13.66 -16.97 -7.73
CA PHE A 292 -12.29 -16.93 -7.19
C PHE A 292 -12.11 -15.92 -6.04
N CYS A 293 -12.86 -14.82 -6.05
CA CYS A 293 -12.70 -13.72 -5.10
C CYS A 293 -14.06 -13.00 -4.90
N PRO A 294 -14.99 -13.61 -4.15
CA PRO A 294 -16.35 -13.09 -3.96
C PRO A 294 -16.37 -11.78 -3.17
N ASN A 295 -15.46 -11.63 -2.21
CA ASN A 295 -15.34 -10.44 -1.33
C ASN A 295 -15.21 -9.11 -2.09
N ARG A 296 -14.68 -9.13 -3.32
CA ARG A 296 -14.66 -7.97 -4.21
C ARG A 296 -16.05 -7.37 -4.45
N PHE A 297 -17.10 -8.17 -4.33
CA PHE A 297 -18.48 -7.80 -4.60
C PHE A 297 -19.33 -7.68 -3.33
N GLU A 298 -18.93 -8.34 -2.25
CA GLU A 298 -19.78 -8.54 -1.08
C GLU A 298 -19.53 -7.55 0.07
N VAL A 299 -18.33 -6.94 0.17
CA VAL A 299 -18.02 -6.03 1.27
C VAL A 299 -18.12 -4.53 0.89
N SER A 300 -18.84 -3.78 1.73
CA SER A 300 -19.47 -2.50 1.38
C SER A 300 -18.65 -1.23 1.67
N TYR A 301 -17.45 -1.32 2.24
CA TYR A 301 -16.71 -0.11 2.67
C TYR A 301 -16.14 0.73 1.52
N ILE A 302 -16.01 0.14 0.32
CA ILE A 302 -15.72 0.88 -0.90
C ILE A 302 -16.86 0.59 -1.89
N GLN A 303 -17.91 1.42 -1.84
CA GLN A 303 -18.91 1.52 -2.91
C GLN A 303 -18.22 1.96 -4.22
N THR A 304 -17.56 1.03 -4.90
CA THR A 304 -17.02 1.24 -6.25
C THR A 304 -17.92 0.59 -7.28
N ILE A 305 -17.86 1.12 -8.49
CA ILE A 305 -18.79 0.99 -9.61
C ILE A 305 -18.86 -0.45 -10.20
N LEU A 306 -18.18 -1.43 -9.60
CA LEU A 306 -18.08 -2.82 -10.04
C LEU A 306 -18.80 -3.85 -9.15
N GLN A 307 -19.80 -3.45 -8.37
CA GLN A 307 -20.53 -4.37 -7.48
C GLN A 307 -21.34 -5.46 -8.20
N THR A 308 -21.25 -5.57 -9.52
CA THR A 308 -21.92 -6.63 -10.27
C THR A 308 -21.00 -7.33 -11.26
N ILE A 309 -21.28 -8.61 -11.50
CA ILE A 309 -20.57 -9.43 -12.49
C ILE A 309 -20.62 -8.78 -13.87
N HIS A 310 -21.76 -8.19 -14.27
CA HIS A 310 -21.86 -7.49 -15.55
C HIS A 310 -21.00 -6.21 -15.61
N ALA A 311 -20.91 -5.43 -14.54
CA ALA A 311 -20.01 -4.27 -14.50
C ALA A 311 -18.53 -4.70 -14.57
N LEU A 312 -18.17 -5.80 -13.90
CA LEU A 312 -16.83 -6.38 -14.02
C LEU A 312 -16.56 -6.86 -15.46
N ALA A 313 -17.51 -7.54 -16.11
CA ALA A 313 -17.35 -8.00 -17.49
C ALA A 313 -17.02 -6.83 -18.43
N ASP A 314 -17.73 -5.70 -18.26
CA ASP A 314 -17.45 -4.48 -19.03
C ASP A 314 -16.06 -3.88 -18.75
N SER A 315 -15.57 -3.95 -17.51
CA SER A 315 -14.20 -3.58 -17.17
C SER A 315 -13.16 -4.53 -17.80
N LEU A 316 -13.39 -5.84 -17.76
CA LEU A 316 -12.44 -6.85 -18.22
C LEU A 316 -12.20 -6.79 -19.72
N ARG A 317 -13.21 -6.43 -20.51
CA ARG A 317 -13.05 -6.23 -21.96
C ARG A 317 -12.29 -4.95 -22.34
N LYS A 318 -12.01 -4.08 -21.36
CA LYS A 318 -11.22 -2.84 -21.53
C LYS A 318 -9.85 -2.92 -20.86
N SER A 319 -9.63 -3.87 -19.95
CA SER A 319 -8.49 -3.88 -19.03
C SER A 319 -7.47 -4.97 -19.35
N THR A 320 -6.20 -4.67 -19.09
CA THR A 320 -5.08 -5.63 -19.15
C THR A 320 -4.56 -6.01 -17.77
N VAL A 321 -5.11 -5.43 -16.70
CA VAL A 321 -4.77 -5.74 -15.31
C VAL A 321 -5.99 -6.25 -14.57
N TRP A 322 -5.85 -7.38 -13.89
CA TRP A 322 -6.84 -7.95 -12.98
C TRP A 322 -6.37 -7.76 -11.55
N LYS A 323 -7.25 -7.30 -10.67
CA LYS A 323 -6.96 -7.06 -9.25
C LYS A 323 -7.91 -7.86 -8.38
N PHE A 324 -7.34 -8.67 -7.50
CA PHE A 324 -8.05 -9.46 -6.49
C PHE A 324 -7.68 -8.94 -5.11
N ARG A 325 -8.67 -8.84 -4.22
CA ARG A 325 -8.47 -8.49 -2.82
C ARG A 325 -9.44 -9.29 -1.95
N TRP A 326 -8.91 -10.04 -1.00
CA TRP A 326 -9.71 -10.75 0.01
C TRP A 326 -9.78 -9.92 1.29
N GLU A 327 -10.89 -9.97 1.99
CA GLU A 327 -10.97 -9.35 3.31
C GLU A 327 -10.43 -10.28 4.40
N TYR A 328 -10.09 -9.68 5.55
CA TYR A 328 -9.58 -10.36 6.73
C TYR A 328 -10.74 -10.78 7.64
#